data_AF-A0AA39WQP6-F1
#
_entry.id   AF-A0AA39WQP6-F1
#
_cell.length_a   1.000
_cell.length_b   1.000
_cell.length_c   1.000
_cell.angle_alpha   90.00
_cell.angle_beta   90.00
_cell.angle_gamma   90.00
#
_symmetry.space_group_name_H-M   'P 1'
#
loop_
_entity.id
_entity.type
_entity.pdbx_description
1 polymer ?
#
loop_
_entity_poly.entity_id
_entity_poly.type
_entity_poly.pdbx_seq_one_letter_code
_entity_poly.pdbx_strand_id
1 'polypeptide(L)'
;MPAYLCHGFRWHRRSVRVYVVVQNLDDASPEWIIPAKSATCILESFYNLFDFLPYCSPSDHDINSPVSSEDGNLTQNTSRAQSRGHRSRSQRGHGGTSGADFFAQDWSVVKVLEEYDPMNLDEVSRPYAYVADYVVPVDLSVSIAEEMQKYEERVKADRDPPIMGPGSDETGRKKANKQRTGWFEKLRDQLQRGEEIRWYVVVNGDEVRDFPEYPQE
;
A
#
# COMPACT_ATOMS: atom_id res chain seq x y z
N MET A 1 -16.93 -5.26 -2.30
CA MET A 1 -16.09 -4.48 -1.38
C MET A 1 -14.79 -5.22 -1.20
N PRO A 2 -13.65 -4.72 -1.69
CA PRO A 2 -12.36 -5.32 -1.39
C PRO A 2 -12.13 -5.40 0.13
N ALA A 3 -11.56 -6.51 0.55
CA ALA A 3 -11.11 -6.72 1.91
C ALA A 3 -9.60 -6.91 1.89
N TYR A 4 -8.92 -6.44 2.93
CA TYR A 4 -7.48 -6.52 3.05
C TYR A 4 -7.13 -7.11 4.40
N LEU A 5 -6.20 -8.06 4.42
CA LEU A 5 -5.53 -8.49 5.63
C LEU A 5 -4.31 -7.57 5.79
N CYS A 6 -4.22 -6.86 6.91
CA CYS A 6 -3.07 -6.02 7.19
C CYS A 6 -2.48 -6.31 8.57
N HIS A 7 -1.17 -6.19 8.64
CA HIS A 7 -0.42 -6.14 9.89
C HIS A 7 0.00 -4.68 10.11
N GLY A 8 -0.46 -4.11 11.21
CA GLY A 8 -0.44 -2.66 11.36
C GLY A 8 -1.00 -2.21 12.70
N PHE A 9 -1.22 -0.91 12.84
CA PHE A 9 -1.86 -0.31 14.00
C PHE A 9 -2.97 0.64 13.57
N ARG A 10 -3.91 0.90 14.48
CA ARG A 10 -4.98 1.88 14.24
C ARG A 10 -4.42 3.28 14.32
N TRP A 11 -4.70 4.11 13.34
CA TRP A 11 -4.44 5.54 13.39
C TRP A 11 -5.76 6.27 13.59
N HIS A 12 -5.92 6.89 14.75
CA HIS A 12 -7.21 7.46 15.13
C HIS A 12 -7.54 8.64 14.21
N ARG A 13 -8.80 8.73 13.75
CA ARG A 13 -9.22 9.78 12.81
C ARG A 13 -8.90 11.19 13.33
N ARG A 14 -9.01 11.41 14.65
CA ARG A 14 -8.58 12.68 15.28
C ARG A 14 -7.08 12.96 15.09
N SER A 15 -6.23 11.95 15.22
CA SER A 15 -4.79 12.06 15.02
C SER A 15 -4.45 12.29 13.54
N VAL A 16 -5.15 11.62 12.62
CA VAL A 16 -5.01 11.85 11.17
C VAL A 16 -5.30 13.31 10.83
N ARG A 17 -6.43 13.86 11.30
CA ARG A 17 -6.79 15.27 11.10
C ARG A 17 -5.71 16.21 11.63
N VAL A 18 -5.21 15.97 12.84
CA VAL A 18 -4.15 16.79 13.44
C VAL A 18 -2.87 16.68 12.61
N TYR A 19 -2.51 15.49 12.15
CA TYR A 19 -1.31 15.26 11.35
C TYR A 19 -1.36 16.03 10.02
N VAL A 20 -2.45 15.90 9.26
CA VAL A 20 -2.67 16.60 7.99
C VAL A 20 -2.51 18.12 8.16
N VAL A 21 -3.10 18.68 9.22
CA VAL A 21 -3.03 20.12 9.51
C VAL A 21 -1.61 20.54 9.94
N VAL A 22 -0.99 19.81 10.86
CA VAL A 22 0.34 20.19 11.40
C VAL A 22 1.42 20.07 10.35
N GLN A 23 1.33 19.08 9.46
CA GLN A 23 2.29 18.88 8.37
C GLN A 23 1.94 19.66 7.09
N ASN A 24 0.87 20.47 7.09
CA ASN A 24 0.38 21.24 5.93
C ASN A 24 0.23 20.37 4.66
N LEU A 25 -0.52 19.28 4.76
CA LEU A 25 -0.75 18.36 3.64
C LEU A 25 -2.02 18.75 2.88
N ASP A 26 -1.91 19.76 2.01
CA ASP A 26 -3.07 20.31 1.28
C ASP A 26 -3.74 19.30 0.33
N ASP A 27 -2.97 18.35 -0.21
CA ASP A 27 -3.47 17.29 -1.11
C ASP A 27 -4.03 16.07 -0.35
N ALA A 28 -3.98 16.06 0.98
CA ALA A 28 -4.46 14.95 1.80
C ALA A 28 -5.82 15.26 2.44
N SER A 29 -6.83 14.44 2.14
CA SER A 29 -8.09 14.47 2.89
C SER A 29 -7.97 13.63 4.16
N PRO A 30 -8.16 14.20 5.36
CA PRO A 30 -8.08 13.44 6.60
C PRO A 30 -9.26 12.48 6.80
N GLU A 31 -10.35 12.65 6.04
CA GLU A 31 -11.53 11.77 6.08
C GLU A 31 -11.44 10.62 5.08
N TRP A 32 -10.51 10.70 4.11
CA TRP A 32 -10.42 9.77 2.99
C TRP A 32 -8.97 9.71 2.53
N ILE A 33 -8.21 8.80 3.14
CA ILE A 33 -6.75 8.72 3.02
C ILE A 33 -6.29 7.71 1.98
N ILE A 34 -7.13 6.77 1.56
CA ILE A 34 -6.79 5.77 0.53
C ILE A 34 -6.59 6.35 -0.88
N PRO A 35 -7.40 7.34 -1.36
CA PRO A 35 -7.25 7.86 -2.72
C PRO A 35 -5.80 8.23 -3.04
N ALA A 36 -5.34 7.90 -4.25
CA ALA A 36 -3.92 7.91 -4.59
C ALA A 36 -3.20 9.24 -4.25
N LYS A 37 -3.86 10.38 -4.42
CA LYS A 37 -3.31 11.70 -4.02
C LYS A 37 -3.12 11.84 -2.51
N SER A 38 -4.16 11.53 -1.73
CA SER A 38 -4.08 11.57 -0.26
C SER A 38 -3.01 10.61 0.27
N ALA A 39 -3.02 9.36 -0.20
CA ALA A 39 -2.08 8.34 0.24
C ALA A 39 -0.64 8.74 -0.10
N THR A 40 -0.39 9.20 -1.33
CA THR A 40 0.95 9.63 -1.76
C THR A 40 1.45 10.80 -0.92
N CYS A 41 0.62 11.84 -0.73
CA CYS A 41 0.98 13.01 0.07
C CYS A 41 1.33 12.65 1.53
N ILE A 42 0.55 11.75 2.15
CA ILE A 42 0.82 11.26 3.50
C ILE A 42 2.10 10.43 3.56
N LEU A 43 2.30 9.51 2.62
CA LEU A 43 3.47 8.63 2.61
C LEU A 43 4.76 9.42 2.33
N GLU A 44 4.76 10.35 1.37
CA GLU A 44 5.89 11.26 1.13
C GLU A 44 6.24 12.06 2.39
N SER A 45 5.23 12.54 3.12
CA SER A 45 5.43 13.20 4.41
C SER A 45 6.11 12.27 5.43
N PHE A 46 5.74 10.99 5.49
CA PHE A 46 6.42 10.02 6.36
C PHE A 46 7.91 9.89 6.01
N TYR A 47 8.25 9.73 4.73
CA TYR A 47 9.64 9.60 4.29
C TYR A 47 10.46 10.87 4.48
N ASN A 48 9.83 12.05 4.46
CA ASN A 48 10.49 13.32 4.75
C ASN A 48 10.75 13.54 6.25
N LEU A 49 9.88 13.02 7.12
CA LEU A 49 9.94 13.27 8.57
C LEU A 49 10.64 12.16 9.36
N PHE A 50 10.60 10.92 8.87
CA PHE A 50 11.06 9.76 9.61
C PHE A 50 12.26 9.10 8.92
N ASP A 51 13.46 9.50 9.33
CA ASP A 51 14.75 9.04 8.79
C ASP A 51 15.07 7.55 9.02
N PHE A 52 14.30 6.89 9.89
CA PHE A 52 14.45 5.47 10.20
C PHE A 52 13.63 4.56 9.27
N LEU A 53 12.84 5.11 8.35
CA LEU A 53 12.08 4.30 7.39
C LEU A 53 13.03 3.68 6.35
N PRO A 54 12.84 2.40 5.98
CA PRO A 54 13.59 1.78 4.89
C PRO A 54 13.39 2.55 3.58
N TYR A 55 14.49 2.95 2.94
CA TYR A 55 14.43 3.70 1.69
C TYR A 55 13.75 2.87 0.59
N CYS A 56 12.83 3.50 -0.13
CA CYS A 56 12.22 2.92 -1.31
C CYS A 56 12.28 3.95 -2.44
N SER A 57 12.95 3.60 -3.54
CA SER A 57 12.98 4.47 -4.72
C SER A 57 11.70 4.25 -5.53
N PRO A 58 10.94 5.30 -5.88
CA PRO A 58 9.82 5.16 -6.81
C PRO A 58 10.26 4.69 -8.22
N SER A 59 11.57 4.68 -8.52
CA SER A 59 12.15 4.31 -9.82
C SER A 59 12.46 2.83 -10.01
N ASP A 60 12.30 1.97 -9.00
CA ASP A 60 12.64 0.53 -9.14
C ASP A 60 11.58 -0.27 -9.93
N HIS A 61 10.50 0.37 -10.39
CA HIS A 61 9.41 -0.25 -11.16
C HIS A 61 9.75 -0.57 -12.63
N ASP A 62 10.87 -0.11 -13.19
CA ASP A 62 11.20 -0.31 -14.62
C ASP A 62 12.18 -1.45 -14.92
N ILE A 63 12.81 -2.09 -13.92
CA ILE A 63 13.90 -3.05 -14.18
C ILE A 63 13.42 -4.49 -14.47
N ASN A 64 12.14 -4.80 -14.21
CA ASN A 64 11.62 -6.18 -14.37
C ASN A 64 10.56 -6.34 -15.48
N SER A 65 10.60 -5.49 -16.52
CA SER A 65 10.01 -5.87 -17.80
C SER A 65 10.94 -6.88 -18.49
N PRO A 66 10.45 -8.06 -18.94
CA PRO A 66 11.28 -8.96 -19.72
C PRO A 66 11.66 -8.25 -21.02
N VAL A 67 12.92 -7.85 -21.12
CA VAL A 67 13.55 -7.42 -22.36
C VAL A 67 13.29 -8.50 -23.39
N SER A 68 12.43 -8.17 -24.36
CA SER A 68 12.23 -9.02 -25.53
C SER A 68 13.50 -8.89 -26.34
N SER A 69 14.35 -9.91 -26.26
CA SER A 69 15.47 -10.11 -27.17
C SER A 69 14.91 -10.29 -28.58
N GLU A 70 14.89 -9.22 -29.37
CA GLU A 70 14.74 -9.34 -30.82
C GLU A 70 16.12 -9.19 -31.46
N ASP A 71 16.68 -10.35 -31.76
CA ASP A 71 17.83 -10.52 -32.64
C ASP A 71 17.57 -9.86 -34.01
N GLY A 72 18.59 -9.18 -34.51
CA GLY A 72 18.55 -8.51 -35.80
C GLY A 72 18.45 -9.48 -36.98
N ASN A 73 17.73 -9.05 -38.01
CA ASN A 73 18.23 -9.22 -39.38
C ASN A 73 17.63 -8.19 -40.35
N LEU A 74 18.51 -7.64 -41.19
CA LEU A 74 18.17 -6.79 -42.33
C LEU A 74 17.70 -7.66 -43.51
N THR A 75 16.70 -7.23 -44.27
CA THR A 75 16.76 -6.91 -45.73
C THR A 75 15.40 -6.83 -46.43
N GLN A 76 15.29 -5.78 -47.24
CA GLN A 76 14.39 -5.40 -48.34
C GLN A 76 13.53 -6.50 -49.02
N ASN A 77 12.23 -6.22 -49.26
CA ASN A 77 11.68 -6.00 -50.61
C ASN A 77 10.15 -5.74 -50.69
N THR A 78 9.81 -4.70 -51.46
CA THR A 78 8.72 -4.48 -52.43
C THR A 78 7.34 -5.18 -52.36
N SER A 79 6.32 -4.34 -52.58
CA SER A 79 5.09 -4.52 -53.39
C SER A 79 3.75 -4.94 -52.73
N ARG A 80 2.83 -3.95 -52.73
CA ARG A 80 1.47 -3.94 -53.31
C ARG A 80 0.39 -4.94 -52.80
N ALA A 81 -0.77 -4.33 -52.47
CA ALA A 81 -2.16 -4.81 -52.55
C ALA A 81 -2.88 -5.20 -51.24
N GLN A 82 -3.83 -4.32 -50.89
CA GLN A 82 -5.19 -4.55 -50.36
C GLN A 82 -5.53 -5.93 -49.78
N SER A 83 -5.96 -5.94 -48.51
CA SER A 83 -7.15 -6.71 -48.12
C SER A 83 -7.73 -6.19 -46.79
N ARG A 84 -9.05 -6.11 -46.79
CA ARG A 84 -9.92 -5.81 -45.65
C ARG A 84 -9.73 -6.87 -44.57
N GLY A 85 -9.58 -6.42 -43.33
CA GLY A 85 -9.64 -7.28 -42.15
C GLY A 85 -10.07 -6.46 -40.95
N HIS A 86 -11.34 -6.58 -40.59
CA HIS A 86 -11.88 -6.17 -39.30
C HIS A 86 -10.98 -6.75 -38.19
N ARG A 87 -10.14 -5.92 -37.57
CA ARG A 87 -9.55 -6.28 -36.27
C ARG A 87 -10.54 -5.82 -35.21
N SER A 88 -11.36 -6.75 -34.76
CA SER A 88 -11.98 -6.64 -33.44
C SER A 88 -10.86 -6.44 -32.44
N ARG A 89 -10.70 -5.20 -31.99
CA ARG A 89 -9.93 -4.89 -30.79
C ARG A 89 -10.62 -5.65 -29.69
N SER A 90 -10.03 -6.77 -29.29
CA SER A 90 -10.48 -7.54 -28.15
C SER A 90 -10.47 -6.57 -26.97
N GLN A 91 -11.68 -6.13 -26.60
CA GLN A 91 -11.94 -5.57 -25.30
C GLN A 91 -11.46 -6.65 -24.32
N ARG A 92 -10.25 -6.47 -23.79
CA ARG A 92 -9.88 -7.08 -22.52
C ARG A 92 -10.90 -6.54 -21.54
N GLY A 93 -11.88 -7.38 -21.20
CA GLY A 93 -12.84 -7.09 -20.15
C GLY A 93 -12.07 -6.66 -18.92
N HIS A 94 -12.16 -5.37 -18.59
CA HIS A 94 -11.70 -4.83 -17.33
C HIS A 94 -12.70 -5.30 -16.28
N GLY A 95 -12.46 -6.50 -15.75
CA GLY A 95 -13.05 -6.92 -14.49
C GLY A 95 -12.25 -6.30 -13.36
N GLY A 96 -12.91 -5.48 -12.53
CA GLY A 96 -12.47 -5.12 -11.17
C GLY A 96 -11.34 -4.09 -11.07
N THR A 97 -11.67 -2.79 -11.16
CA THR A 97 -10.76 -1.66 -10.88
C THR A 97 -10.52 -1.41 -9.38
N SER A 98 -11.09 -2.22 -8.49
CA SER A 98 -11.07 -2.04 -7.03
C SER A 98 -9.69 -2.14 -6.34
N GLY A 99 -8.63 -2.46 -7.08
CA GLY A 99 -7.26 -2.56 -6.56
C GLY A 99 -6.32 -1.43 -6.98
N ALA A 100 -6.70 -0.59 -7.95
CA ALA A 100 -5.80 0.38 -8.59
C ALA A 100 -5.22 1.41 -7.61
N ASP A 101 -6.05 1.93 -6.69
CA ASP A 101 -5.62 2.91 -5.69
C ASP A 101 -4.67 2.32 -4.63
N PHE A 102 -4.75 1.00 -4.38
CA PHE A 102 -3.84 0.35 -3.44
C PHE A 102 -2.45 0.16 -4.07
N PHE A 103 -2.38 -0.20 -5.36
CA PHE A 103 -1.10 -0.31 -6.08
C PHE A 103 -0.34 1.02 -6.16
N ALA A 104 -1.02 2.17 -6.01
CA ALA A 104 -0.37 3.47 -5.94
C ALA A 104 0.60 3.61 -4.75
N GLN A 105 0.45 2.76 -3.73
CA GLN A 105 1.30 2.77 -2.54
C GLN A 105 2.48 1.80 -2.67
N ASP A 106 2.62 1.02 -3.76
CA ASP A 106 3.61 -0.06 -3.93
C ASP A 106 5.06 0.36 -3.75
N TRP A 107 5.37 1.61 -4.07
CA TRP A 107 6.68 2.20 -3.84
C TRP A 107 7.05 2.34 -2.36
N SER A 108 6.10 2.26 -1.43
CA SER A 108 6.34 2.45 0.01
C SER A 108 6.21 1.13 0.78
N VAL A 109 7.11 0.92 1.75
CA VAL A 109 6.97 -0.20 2.72
C VAL A 109 5.85 0.04 3.73
N VAL A 110 5.45 1.30 3.92
CA VAL A 110 4.29 1.68 4.73
C VAL A 110 3.07 1.80 3.83
N LYS A 111 1.95 1.25 4.27
CA LYS A 111 0.64 1.36 3.62
C LYS A 111 -0.33 2.07 4.56
N VAL A 112 -1.24 2.82 3.97
CA VAL A 112 -2.37 3.43 4.66
C VAL A 112 -3.67 2.81 4.14
N LEU A 113 -4.56 2.46 5.07
CA LEU A 113 -5.88 1.92 4.78
C LEU A 113 -6.95 2.60 5.62
N GLU A 114 -8.19 2.46 5.19
CA GLU A 114 -9.37 2.81 5.97
C GLU A 114 -10.53 1.88 5.67
N GLU A 115 -11.44 1.81 6.63
CA GLU A 115 -12.71 1.13 6.46
C GLU A 115 -13.73 2.08 5.82
N TYR A 116 -14.48 1.57 4.86
CA TYR A 116 -15.65 2.27 4.31
C TYR A 116 -16.73 1.26 3.99
N ASP A 117 -17.96 1.55 4.40
CA ASP A 117 -19.14 0.78 4.04
C ASP A 117 -20.14 1.73 3.37
N PRO A 118 -20.35 1.64 2.04
CA PRO A 118 -21.27 2.54 1.33
C PRO A 118 -22.73 2.38 1.76
N MET A 119 -23.08 1.27 2.43
CA MET A 119 -24.44 1.04 2.93
C MET A 119 -24.66 1.68 4.30
N ASN A 120 -23.60 2.09 4.99
CA ASN A 120 -23.68 2.82 6.24
C ASN A 120 -23.74 4.32 5.95
N LEU A 121 -24.92 4.91 6.12
CA LEU A 121 -25.17 6.34 5.89
C LEU A 121 -25.08 7.19 7.17
N ASP A 122 -24.81 6.57 8.32
CA ASP A 122 -24.77 7.25 9.62
C ASP A 122 -23.39 7.86 9.91
N GLU A 123 -22.33 7.32 9.31
CA GLU A 123 -20.94 7.73 9.52
C GLU A 123 -20.30 8.16 8.21
N VAL A 124 -19.73 9.39 8.17
CA VAL A 124 -18.98 9.88 7.00
C VAL A 124 -17.63 9.17 6.88
N SER A 125 -16.99 8.88 8.01
CA SER A 125 -15.74 8.15 8.08
C SER A 125 -15.68 7.30 9.35
N ARG A 126 -14.96 6.19 9.27
CA ARG A 126 -14.75 5.29 10.40
C ARG A 126 -13.78 5.92 11.41
N PRO A 127 -13.91 5.59 12.71
CA PRO A 127 -13.10 6.21 13.77
C PRO A 127 -11.59 5.93 13.64
N TYR A 128 -11.23 4.89 12.88
CA TYR A 128 -9.85 4.49 12.66
C TYR A 128 -9.54 4.40 11.18
N ALA A 129 -8.37 4.92 10.83
CA ALA A 129 -7.58 4.46 9.71
C ALA A 129 -6.57 3.40 10.20
N TYR A 130 -5.81 2.84 9.29
CA TYR A 130 -4.77 1.86 9.58
C TYR A 130 -3.48 2.27 8.89
N VAL A 131 -2.38 2.16 9.62
CA VAL A 131 -1.02 2.24 9.07
C VAL A 131 -0.43 0.83 9.20
N ALA A 132 0.12 0.29 8.12
CA ALA A 132 0.54 -1.10 8.02
C ALA A 132 1.91 -1.24 7.36
N ASP A 133 2.69 -2.23 7.78
CA ASP A 133 3.94 -2.65 7.13
C ASP A 133 3.72 -3.84 6.18
N TYR A 134 2.59 -4.54 6.32
CA TYR A 134 2.17 -5.61 5.44
C TYR A 134 0.67 -5.54 5.17
N VAL A 135 0.31 -5.69 3.90
CA VAL A 135 -1.08 -5.70 3.44
C VAL A 135 -1.19 -6.66 2.27
N VAL A 136 -2.22 -7.49 2.29
CA VAL A 136 -2.59 -8.34 1.16
C VAL A 136 -4.09 -8.26 0.90
N PRO A 137 -4.54 -8.22 -0.37
CA PRO A 137 -5.95 -8.35 -0.69
C PRO A 137 -6.45 -9.74 -0.28
N VAL A 138 -7.66 -9.80 0.27
CA VAL A 138 -8.34 -11.03 0.65
C VAL A 138 -9.42 -11.31 -0.37
N ASP A 139 -9.12 -12.24 -1.27
CA ASP A 139 -10.06 -12.78 -2.25
C ASP A 139 -10.87 -13.95 -1.66
N LEU A 140 -11.69 -14.59 -2.50
CA LEU A 140 -12.40 -15.81 -2.13
C LEU A 140 -11.40 -16.97 -1.91
N SER A 141 -11.51 -17.62 -0.75
CA SER A 141 -10.72 -18.81 -0.36
C SER A 141 -9.24 -18.59 -0.04
N VAL A 142 -8.83 -17.36 0.35
CA VAL A 142 -7.48 -17.11 0.88
C VAL A 142 -7.30 -17.73 2.27
N SER A 143 -6.18 -18.44 2.48
CA SER A 143 -5.77 -18.93 3.79
C SER A 143 -5.06 -17.83 4.59
N ILE A 144 -5.77 -17.24 5.57
CA ILE A 144 -5.20 -16.19 6.44
C ILE A 144 -3.97 -16.70 7.18
N ALA A 145 -3.97 -17.97 7.62
CA ALA A 145 -2.85 -18.56 8.34
C ALA A 145 -1.58 -18.65 7.48
N GLU A 146 -1.72 -18.99 6.19
CA GLU A 146 -0.58 -19.03 5.26
C GLU A 146 -0.02 -17.63 5.01
N GLU A 147 -0.88 -16.62 4.86
CA GLU A 147 -0.45 -15.22 4.70
C GLU A 147 0.26 -14.68 5.96
N MET A 148 -0.23 -15.03 7.16
CA MET A 148 0.44 -14.69 8.41
C MET A 148 1.82 -15.36 8.51
N GLN A 149 1.91 -16.64 8.18
CA GLN A 149 3.18 -17.38 8.20
C GLN A 149 4.19 -16.77 7.21
N LYS A 150 3.74 -16.42 6.00
CA LYS A 150 4.57 -15.77 4.98
C LYS A 150 5.14 -14.44 5.48
N TYR A 151 4.34 -13.65 6.19
CA TYR A 151 4.82 -12.44 6.85
C TYR A 151 5.87 -12.75 7.92
N GLU A 152 5.64 -13.73 8.79
CA GLU A 152 6.59 -14.13 9.84
C GLU A 152 7.93 -14.60 9.27
N GLU A 153 7.91 -15.38 8.19
CA GLU A 153 9.11 -15.83 7.48
C GLU A 153 9.88 -14.64 6.87
N ARG A 154 9.17 -13.68 6.26
CA ARG A 154 9.76 -12.43 5.76
C ARG A 154 10.43 -11.65 6.88
N VAL A 155 9.73 -11.41 7.99
CA VAL A 155 10.27 -10.68 9.15
C VAL A 155 11.50 -11.38 9.72
N LYS A 156 11.48 -12.72 9.78
CA LYS A 156 12.61 -13.52 10.27
C LYS A 156 13.83 -13.46 9.35
N ALA A 157 13.62 -13.36 8.03
CA ALA A 157 14.68 -13.26 7.04
C ALA A 157 15.26 -11.84 6.89
N ASP A 158 14.51 -10.83 7.32
CA ASP A 158 14.90 -9.42 7.18
C ASP A 158 16.05 -9.04 8.11
N ARG A 159 17.03 -8.30 7.57
CA ARG A 159 18.16 -7.78 8.35
C ARG A 159 17.75 -6.62 9.24
N ASP A 160 16.72 -5.86 8.84
CA ASP A 160 16.17 -4.73 9.59
C ASP A 160 14.65 -4.85 9.70
N PRO A 161 14.16 -5.77 10.56
CA PRO A 161 12.75 -6.12 10.59
C PRO A 161 11.84 -4.98 11.08
N PRO A 162 10.58 -4.91 10.59
CA PRO A 162 9.62 -3.89 10.99
C PRO A 162 9.32 -3.90 12.49
N ILE A 163 9.23 -5.09 13.09
CA ILE A 163 9.10 -5.30 14.53
C ILE A 163 10.30 -6.09 15.02
N MET A 164 10.90 -5.66 16.12
CA MET A 164 11.85 -6.50 16.85
C MET A 164 11.10 -7.20 17.99
N GLY A 165 11.13 -8.54 17.99
CA GLY A 165 10.53 -9.32 19.07
C GLY A 165 11.13 -8.97 20.45
N PRO A 166 10.46 -9.34 21.55
CA PRO A 166 11.00 -9.13 22.88
C PRO A 166 12.38 -9.79 22.95
N GLY A 167 13.44 -8.98 23.07
CA GLY A 167 14.83 -9.44 22.91
C GLY A 167 15.11 -10.70 23.72
N SER A 168 15.08 -11.85 23.06
CA SER A 168 15.32 -13.14 23.67
C SER A 168 16.82 -13.40 23.71
N ASP A 169 17.51 -12.79 24.67
CA ASP A 169 18.79 -13.35 25.10
C ASP A 169 18.48 -14.53 26.04
N GLU A 170 18.60 -15.77 25.55
CA GLU A 170 18.53 -17.01 26.34
C GLU A 170 19.57 -17.07 27.49
N THR A 171 20.39 -16.03 27.67
CA THR A 171 21.47 -15.98 28.67
C THR A 171 21.23 -15.06 29.87
N GLY A 172 20.01 -14.53 30.07
CA GLY A 172 19.58 -13.93 31.35
C GLY A 172 20.43 -12.77 31.88
N ARG A 173 21.32 -12.18 31.06
CA ARG A 173 22.15 -11.04 31.45
C ARG A 173 21.40 -9.76 31.09
N LYS A 174 20.74 -9.18 32.09
CA LYS A 174 20.20 -7.82 32.04
C LYS A 174 21.35 -6.81 31.85
N LYS A 175 21.78 -6.60 30.61
CA LYS A 175 22.39 -5.33 30.22
C LYS A 175 21.24 -4.35 29.99
N ALA A 176 21.38 -3.12 30.50
CA ALA A 176 20.50 -2.00 30.22
C ALA A 176 20.62 -1.57 28.73
N ASN A 177 20.45 -2.52 27.82
CA ASN A 177 20.47 -2.28 26.40
C ASN A 177 19.11 -1.70 26.03
N LYS A 178 19.15 -0.45 25.56
CA LYS A 178 18.08 0.21 24.81
C LYS A 178 17.37 -0.85 23.97
N GLN A 179 16.15 -1.22 24.34
CA GLN A 179 15.31 -2.15 23.57
C GLN A 179 15.41 -1.69 22.10
N ARG A 180 16.05 -2.51 21.26
CA ARG A 180 16.14 -2.19 19.84
C ARG A 180 14.74 -2.42 19.32
N THR A 181 14.02 -1.33 19.04
CA THR A 181 12.69 -1.37 18.44
C THR A 181 12.85 -1.37 16.93
N GLY A 182 12.01 -2.12 16.24
CA GLY A 182 11.93 -2.13 14.78
C GLY A 182 11.51 -0.75 14.25
N TRP A 183 11.77 -0.51 12.96
CA TRP A 183 11.45 0.77 12.33
C TRP A 183 9.95 1.08 12.37
N PHE A 184 9.10 0.05 12.29
CA PHE A 184 7.66 0.23 12.29
C PHE A 184 7.09 0.52 13.68
N GLU A 185 7.69 -0.04 14.73
CA GLU A 185 7.37 0.31 16.12
C GLU A 185 7.67 1.79 16.42
N LYS A 186 8.79 2.30 15.90
CA LYS A 186 9.12 3.73 16.01
C LYS A 186 8.10 4.59 15.28
N LEU A 187 7.68 4.19 14.08
CA LEU A 187 6.65 4.91 13.32
C LEU A 187 5.33 4.98 14.11
N ARG A 188 4.88 3.85 14.67
CA ARG A 188 3.72 3.81 15.55
C ARG A 188 3.86 4.80 16.70
N ASP A 189 5.00 4.81 17.38
CA ASP A 189 5.19 5.68 18.54
C ASP A 189 5.18 7.18 18.19
N GLN A 190 5.56 7.54 16.95
CA GLN A 190 5.44 8.92 16.44
C GLN A 190 4.00 9.28 16.05
N LEU A 191 3.26 8.37 15.42
CA LEU A 191 1.93 8.67 14.88
C LEU A 191 0.78 8.44 15.87
N GLN A 192 0.87 7.37 16.67
CA GLN A 192 -0.19 6.91 17.55
C GLN A 192 0.38 6.06 18.71
N ARG A 193 1.10 6.73 19.62
CA ARG A 193 1.72 6.08 20.77
C ARG A 193 0.72 5.27 21.60
N GLY A 194 1.10 4.05 21.94
CA GLY A 194 0.33 3.15 22.80
C GLY A 194 -0.67 2.25 22.08
N GLU A 195 -0.81 2.36 20.75
CA GLU A 195 -1.56 1.38 19.98
C GLU A 195 -0.81 0.04 19.83
N GLU A 196 -1.57 -1.02 19.58
CA GLU A 196 -1.00 -2.34 19.31
C GLU A 196 -0.76 -2.52 17.82
N ILE A 197 0.42 -3.04 17.48
CA ILE A 197 0.66 -3.57 16.14
C ILE A 197 0.16 -5.01 16.14
N ARG A 198 -0.83 -5.30 15.29
CA ARG A 198 -1.47 -6.61 15.18
C ARG A 198 -2.15 -6.77 13.82
N TRP A 199 -2.75 -7.93 13.62
CA TRP A 199 -3.51 -8.26 12.42
C TRP A 199 -4.92 -7.66 12.45
N TYR A 200 -5.33 -7.11 11.31
CA TYR A 200 -6.68 -6.60 11.05
C TYR A 200 -7.17 -7.09 9.70
N VAL A 201 -8.50 -7.24 9.59
CA VAL A 201 -9.18 -7.33 8.30
C VAL A 201 -9.90 -6.01 8.09
N VAL A 202 -9.54 -5.29 7.03
CA VAL A 202 -10.07 -3.97 6.70
C VAL A 202 -10.90 -4.10 5.43
N VAL A 203 -12.17 -3.72 5.51
CA VAL A 203 -13.08 -3.72 4.36
C VAL A 203 -13.21 -2.29 3.87
N ASN A 204 -12.86 -2.06 2.61
CA ASN A 204 -13.10 -0.80 1.94
C ASN A 204 -14.12 -1.03 0.83
N GLY A 205 -15.33 -0.51 0.99
CA GLY A 205 -16.40 -0.61 0.00
C GLY A 205 -16.38 0.52 -1.03
N ASP A 206 -15.33 1.34 -1.05
CA ASP A 206 -15.26 2.48 -1.94
C ASP A 206 -14.91 1.99 -3.35
N GLU A 207 -15.73 2.40 -4.31
CA GLU A 207 -15.45 2.16 -5.72
C GLU A 207 -14.58 3.32 -6.21
N VAL A 208 -13.54 3.02 -7.00
CA VAL A 208 -12.69 4.05 -7.61
C VAL A 208 -13.57 5.03 -8.40
N ARG A 209 -13.64 6.28 -7.93
CA ARG A 209 -14.45 7.33 -8.56
C ARG A 209 -13.60 8.08 -9.57
N ASP A 210 -13.49 7.54 -10.78
CA ASP A 210 -12.93 8.33 -11.88
C ASP A 210 -13.86 9.52 -12.17
N PHE A 211 -13.28 10.71 -12.31
CA PHE A 211 -14.02 11.84 -12.88
C PHE A 211 -14.32 11.50 -14.34
N PRO A 212 -15.57 11.54 -14.80
CA PRO A 212 -15.85 11.35 -16.22
C PRO A 212 -15.09 12.43 -17.00
N GLU A 213 -14.26 12.03 -17.96
CA GLU A 213 -13.69 12.96 -18.93
C GLU A 213 -14.86 13.67 -19.61
N TYR A 214 -15.03 14.96 -19.34
CA TYR A 214 -15.95 15.78 -20.12
C TYR A 214 -15.46 15.75 -21.57
N PRO A 215 -16.30 15.35 -22.54
CA PRO A 215 -15.93 15.47 -23.94
C PRO A 215 -15.51 16.92 -24.20
N GLN A 216 -14.33 17.10 -24.77
CA GLN A 216 -13.92 18.41 -25.29
C GLN A 216 -14.93 18.80 -26.38
N GLU A 217 -15.68 19.88 -26.13
CA GLU A 217 -16.59 20.48 -27.12
C GLU A 217 -15.84 21.08 -28.32
#